data_AF-Q9RGN7-F1
#
_entry.id   AF-Q9RGN7-F1
#
_cell.length_a   1.000
_cell.length_b   1.000
_cell.length_c   1.000
_cell.angle_alpha   90.00
_cell.angle_beta   90.00
_cell.angle_gamma   90.00
#
_symmetry.space_group_name_H-M   'P 1'
#
loop_
_entity.id
_entity.type
_entity.pdbx_description
1 polymer ?
#
loop_
_entity_poly.entity_id
_entity_poly.type
_entity_poly.pdbx_seq_one_letter_code
_entity_poly.pdbx_strand_id
1 'polypeptide(L)'
;MKSVKELSEKLEVSKQTVFNNIKRLNIETIKKDNTSFIKNDVDVEKIIQRVTKNKKKYGFESTNTNSEKVKTSNQKNESKHNVQIIELLEKQIDTLNKQLEKQEKRHEVTIEFYRKELQERSKLLENQQVLTLESNKKIQRLESELEEEKQLNYSFDTSANERQNVNVQEPVKIYLKRKRMKLLTKNHPQ
;
A
#
# COMPACT_ATOMS: atom_id res chain seq x y z
N MET A 1 -34.74 10.31 -38.38
CA MET A 1 -33.57 9.53 -37.90
C MET A 1 -32.37 10.46 -37.82
N LYS A 2 -31.60 10.41 -36.73
CA LYS A 2 -30.43 11.27 -36.55
C LYS A 2 -29.19 10.44 -36.28
N SER A 3 -28.06 10.78 -36.89
CA SER A 3 -26.83 10.03 -36.64
C SER A 3 -26.24 10.37 -35.28
N VAL A 4 -25.56 9.40 -34.66
CA VAL A 4 -24.80 9.62 -33.43
C VAL A 4 -23.69 10.66 -33.66
N LYS A 5 -23.11 10.70 -34.87
CA LYS A 5 -22.09 11.68 -35.25
C LYS A 5 -22.64 13.11 -35.21
N GLU A 6 -23.72 13.39 -35.94
CA GLU A 6 -24.35 14.71 -35.97
C GLU A 6 -24.83 15.14 -34.57
N LEU A 7 -25.35 14.21 -33.78
CA LEU A 7 -25.81 14.50 -32.42
C LEU A 7 -24.63 14.86 -31.50
N SER A 8 -23.50 14.17 -31.65
CA SER A 8 -22.29 14.45 -30.87
C SER A 8 -21.69 15.81 -31.21
N GLU A 9 -21.69 16.17 -32.49
CA GLU A 9 -21.23 17.48 -32.97
C GLU A 9 -22.15 18.60 -32.48
N LYS A 10 -23.47 18.45 -32.64
CA LYS A 10 -24.47 19.42 -32.15
C LYS A 10 -24.38 19.67 -30.65
N LEU A 11 -24.13 18.62 -29.87
CA LEU A 11 -24.07 18.71 -28.42
C LEU A 11 -22.66 19.03 -27.89
N GLU A 12 -21.65 19.18 -28.76
CA GLU A 12 -20.25 19.38 -28.38
C GLU A 12 -19.79 18.35 -27.33
N VAL A 13 -20.00 17.06 -27.63
CA VAL A 13 -19.56 15.93 -26.80
C VAL A 13 -18.95 14.85 -27.67
N SER A 14 -18.17 13.94 -27.08
CA SER A 14 -17.67 12.79 -27.81
C SER A 14 -18.80 11.85 -28.24
N LYS A 15 -18.64 11.15 -29.38
CA LYS A 15 -19.56 10.10 -29.83
C LYS A 15 -19.81 9.06 -28.73
N GLN A 16 -18.77 8.72 -27.97
CA GLN A 16 -18.86 7.79 -26.84
C GLN A 16 -19.83 8.28 -25.75
N THR A 17 -19.86 9.59 -25.48
CA THR A 17 -20.79 10.19 -24.52
C THR A 17 -22.24 9.98 -24.97
N VAL A 18 -22.52 10.15 -26.27
CA VAL A 18 -23.84 9.87 -26.84
C VAL A 18 -24.19 8.38 -26.71
N PHE A 19 -23.28 7.48 -27.07
CA PHE A 19 -23.47 6.02 -26.90
C PHE A 19 -23.73 5.60 -25.45
N ASN A 20 -23.02 6.18 -24.49
CA ASN A 20 -23.24 5.89 -23.07
C ASN A 20 -24.64 6.30 -22.61
N ASN A 21 -25.18 7.41 -23.12
CA ASN A 21 -26.54 7.83 -22.80
C ASN A 21 -27.60 6.99 -23.52
N ILE A 22 -27.36 6.59 -24.78
CA ILE A 22 -28.21 5.63 -25.51
C ILE A 22 -28.35 4.33 -24.71
N LYS A 23 -27.23 3.75 -24.26
CA LYS A 23 -27.21 2.52 -23.44
C LYS A 23 -27.99 2.69 -22.14
N ARG A 24 -27.84 3.84 -21.45
CA ARG A 24 -28.54 4.11 -20.17
C ARG A 24 -30.04 4.35 -20.33
N LEU A 25 -30.47 4.79 -21.51
CA LEU A 25 -31.88 5.05 -21.82
C LEU A 25 -32.55 3.85 -22.50
N ASN A 26 -31.83 2.73 -22.69
CA ASN A 26 -32.29 1.54 -23.42
C ASN A 26 -32.87 1.89 -24.80
N ILE A 27 -32.22 2.82 -25.51
CA ILE A 27 -32.65 3.25 -26.86
C ILE A 27 -31.98 2.36 -27.90
N GLU A 28 -32.77 1.84 -28.84
CA GLU A 28 -32.26 1.08 -29.97
C GLU A 28 -31.63 1.97 -31.05
N THR A 29 -30.56 1.48 -31.67
CA THR A 29 -29.90 2.16 -32.79
C THR A 29 -29.81 1.26 -34.01
N ILE A 30 -29.95 1.85 -35.19
CA ILE A 30 -29.80 1.15 -36.47
C ILE A 30 -28.43 1.50 -37.04
N LYS A 31 -27.70 0.51 -37.53
CA LYS A 31 -26.42 0.72 -38.22
C LYS A 31 -26.66 0.75 -39.73
N LYS A 32 -26.30 1.85 -40.37
CA LYS A 32 -26.33 2.03 -41.84
C LYS A 32 -25.02 2.65 -42.28
N ASP A 33 -24.36 2.10 -43.29
CA ASP A 33 -23.11 2.63 -43.86
C ASP A 33 -22.05 2.94 -42.79
N ASN A 34 -21.82 1.98 -41.89
CA ASN A 34 -20.92 2.11 -40.73
C ASN A 34 -21.22 3.26 -39.75
N THR A 35 -22.41 3.88 -39.86
CA THR A 35 -22.87 4.95 -38.98
C THR A 35 -24.07 4.48 -38.16
N SER A 36 -24.06 4.74 -36.87
CA SER A 36 -25.20 4.45 -35.98
C SER A 36 -26.20 5.60 -36.00
N PHE A 37 -27.48 5.26 -36.16
CA PHE A 37 -28.60 6.19 -36.18
C PHE A 37 -29.62 5.87 -35.10
N ILE A 38 -30.22 6.92 -34.55
CA ILE A 38 -31.37 6.85 -33.65
C ILE A 38 -32.64 6.96 -34.50
N LYS A 39 -33.56 6.01 -34.33
CA LYS A 39 -34.74 5.88 -35.21
C LYS A 39 -35.76 7.00 -34.98
N ASN A 40 -36.10 7.24 -33.71
CA ASN A 40 -37.18 8.13 -33.29
C ASN A 40 -36.65 9.49 -32.82
N ASP A 41 -37.32 10.56 -33.20
CA ASP A 41 -36.96 11.91 -32.74
C ASP A 41 -37.21 12.11 -31.23
N VAL A 42 -38.20 11.39 -30.67
CA VAL A 42 -38.45 11.34 -29.22
C VAL A 42 -37.24 10.83 -28.45
N ASP A 43 -36.55 9.82 -28.99
CA ASP A 43 -35.38 9.24 -28.34
C ASP A 43 -34.14 10.14 -28.51
N VAL A 44 -34.03 10.85 -29.63
CA VAL A 44 -33.04 11.93 -29.82
C VAL A 44 -33.24 13.01 -28.75
N GLU A 45 -34.49 13.45 -28.52
CA GLU A 45 -34.81 14.49 -27.55
C GLU A 45 -34.48 14.06 -26.11
N LYS A 46 -34.81 12.83 -25.72
CA LYS A 46 -34.41 12.28 -24.41
C LYS A 46 -32.90 12.30 -24.19
N ILE A 47 -32.12 11.98 -25.23
CA ILE A 47 -30.66 12.01 -25.16
C ILE A 47 -30.17 13.46 -25.00
N ILE A 48 -30.72 14.40 -25.78
CA ILE A 48 -30.39 15.84 -25.67
C ILE A 48 -30.66 16.33 -24.25
N GLN A 49 -31.86 16.11 -23.72
CA GLN A 49 -32.24 16.55 -22.37
C GLN A 49 -31.31 15.99 -21.31
N ARG A 50 -30.96 14.69 -21.39
CA ARG A 50 -30.06 14.05 -20.43
C ARG A 50 -28.63 14.61 -20.52
N VAL A 51 -28.11 14.78 -21.73
CA VAL A 51 -26.76 15.34 -21.96
C VAL A 51 -26.69 16.79 -21.45
N THR A 52 -27.69 17.62 -21.77
CA THR A 52 -27.77 19.00 -21.29
C THR A 52 -27.89 19.06 -19.77
N LYS A 53 -28.73 18.23 -19.15
CA LYS A 53 -28.84 18.12 -17.69
C LYS A 53 -27.51 17.73 -17.03
N ASN A 54 -26.76 16.81 -17.65
CA ASN A 54 -25.44 16.42 -17.17
C ASN A 54 -24.43 17.56 -17.30
N LYS A 55 -24.40 18.26 -18.45
CA LYS A 55 -23.55 19.45 -18.63
C LYS A 55 -23.82 20.48 -17.55
N LYS A 56 -25.09 20.80 -17.29
CA LYS A 56 -25.51 21.71 -16.21
C LYS A 56 -25.05 21.25 -14.82
N LYS A 57 -25.24 19.97 -14.49
CA LYS A 57 -24.82 19.39 -13.20
C LYS A 57 -23.32 19.58 -12.93
N TYR A 58 -22.50 19.52 -13.97
CA TYR A 58 -21.04 19.62 -13.87
C TYR A 58 -20.49 21.00 -14.30
N GLY A 59 -21.34 22.00 -14.51
CA GLY A 59 -20.91 23.38 -14.80
C GLY A 59 -20.41 23.63 -16.24
N PHE A 60 -20.77 22.78 -17.20
CA PHE A 60 -20.37 22.91 -18.62
C PHE A 60 -21.45 23.57 -19.51
N GLU A 61 -22.33 24.43 -18.97
CA GLU A 61 -23.32 25.15 -19.79
C GLU A 61 -22.62 26.19 -20.68
N SER A 62 -22.73 26.07 -22.01
CA SER A 62 -22.35 27.12 -22.94
C SER A 62 -23.45 28.19 -22.97
N THR A 63 -23.08 29.45 -22.77
CA THR A 63 -23.97 30.62 -22.65
C THR A 63 -24.68 31.04 -23.96
N ASN A 64 -24.67 30.20 -25.00
CA ASN A 64 -24.90 30.63 -26.39
C ASN A 64 -26.34 30.51 -26.92
N THR A 65 -27.39 30.43 -26.09
CA THR A 65 -28.77 30.19 -26.62
C THR A 65 -29.82 31.28 -26.39
N ASN A 66 -29.48 32.47 -25.88
CA ASN A 66 -30.48 33.55 -25.68
C ASN A 66 -30.13 34.93 -26.27
N SER A 67 -29.10 35.07 -27.10
CA SER A 67 -28.61 36.40 -27.54
C SER A 67 -29.24 36.98 -28.82
N GLU A 68 -30.21 36.32 -29.47
CA GLU A 68 -30.74 36.80 -30.77
C GLU A 68 -32.02 37.65 -30.74
N LYS A 69 -32.58 37.96 -29.57
CA LYS A 69 -33.67 38.97 -29.49
C LYS A 69 -33.44 39.89 -28.29
N VAL A 70 -33.03 41.12 -28.61
CA VAL A 70 -33.44 42.42 -28.04
C VAL A 70 -32.31 43.41 -28.26
N LYS A 71 -32.21 43.92 -29.50
CA LYS A 71 -31.61 45.23 -29.75
C LYS A 71 -32.75 46.25 -29.64
N THR A 72 -32.86 46.90 -28.49
CA THR A 72 -33.21 48.34 -28.30
C THR A 72 -33.66 48.58 -26.85
N SER A 73 -33.03 49.59 -26.21
CA SER A 73 -33.26 50.13 -24.85
C SER A 73 -32.74 49.29 -23.67
N ASN A 74 -31.50 49.46 -23.17
CA ASN A 74 -31.07 48.63 -22.01
C ASN A 74 -30.05 49.18 -20.99
N GLN A 75 -29.65 50.46 -20.98
CA GLN A 75 -28.68 50.94 -19.96
C GLN A 75 -29.17 50.79 -18.49
N LYS A 76 -30.50 50.85 -18.26
CA LYS A 76 -31.10 50.64 -16.92
C LYS A 76 -31.35 49.16 -16.57
N ASN A 77 -31.35 48.27 -17.57
CA ASN A 77 -31.51 46.82 -17.39
C ASN A 77 -30.15 46.11 -17.25
N GLU A 78 -29.09 46.65 -17.85
CA GLU A 78 -27.70 46.16 -17.65
C GLU A 78 -27.29 46.21 -16.18
N SER A 79 -27.61 47.27 -15.46
CA SER A 79 -27.34 47.39 -14.01
C SER A 79 -27.98 46.26 -13.20
N LYS A 80 -29.26 45.94 -13.45
CA LYS A 80 -29.95 44.83 -12.76
C LYS A 80 -29.39 43.48 -13.15
N HIS A 81 -29.02 43.31 -14.41
CA HIS A 81 -28.40 42.08 -14.89
C HIS A 81 -27.02 41.85 -14.24
N ASN A 82 -26.22 42.91 -14.11
CA ASN A 82 -24.91 42.85 -13.45
C ASN A 82 -25.05 42.47 -11.97
N VAL A 83 -26.04 43.00 -11.25
CA VAL A 83 -26.32 42.61 -9.85
C VAL A 83 -26.68 41.12 -9.75
N GLN A 84 -27.50 40.60 -10.65
CA GLN A 84 -27.86 39.18 -10.69
C GLN A 84 -26.66 38.28 -11.00
N ILE A 85 -25.76 38.73 -11.89
CA ILE A 85 -24.51 38.02 -12.20
C ILE A 85 -23.61 37.98 -10.97
N ILE A 86 -23.44 39.11 -10.26
CA ILE A 86 -22.64 39.18 -9.04
C ILE A 86 -23.18 38.20 -7.98
N GLU A 87 -24.50 38.21 -7.73
CA GLU A 87 -25.12 37.30 -6.76
C GLU A 87 -24.94 35.82 -7.14
N LEU A 88 -24.99 35.50 -8.43
CA LEU A 88 -24.73 34.15 -8.93
C LEU A 88 -23.27 33.74 -8.71
N LEU A 89 -22.32 34.63 -8.98
CA LEU A 89 -20.89 34.40 -8.77
C LEU A 89 -20.57 34.22 -7.29
N GLU A 90 -21.16 35.02 -6.40
CA GLU A 90 -21.03 34.87 -4.95
C GLU A 90 -21.49 33.49 -4.48
N LYS A 91 -22.67 33.03 -4.94
CA LYS A 91 -23.17 31.67 -4.64
C LYS A 91 -22.24 30.58 -5.16
N GLN A 92 -21.63 30.78 -6.33
CA GLN A 92 -20.67 29.84 -6.90
C GLN A 92 -19.38 29.78 -6.05
N ILE A 93 -18.85 30.93 -5.63
CA ILE A 93 -17.68 31.03 -4.74
C ILE A 93 -17.97 30.32 -3.42
N ASP A 94 -19.12 30.58 -2.79
CA ASP A 94 -19.54 29.92 -1.56
C ASP A 94 -19.63 28.40 -1.70
N THR A 95 -20.16 27.94 -2.84
CA THR A 95 -20.27 26.52 -3.13
C THR A 95 -18.90 25.87 -3.29
N LEU A 96 -17.99 26.53 -4.01
CA LEU A 96 -16.62 26.07 -4.19
C LEU A 96 -15.85 26.04 -2.87
N ASN A 97 -15.97 27.08 -2.04
CA ASN A 97 -15.34 27.13 -0.72
C ASN A 97 -15.82 25.98 0.17
N LYS A 98 -17.13 25.72 0.23
CA LYS A 98 -17.69 24.58 0.97
C LYS A 98 -17.21 23.22 0.45
N GLN A 99 -16.96 23.11 -0.85
CA GLN A 99 -16.40 21.89 -1.45
C GLN A 99 -14.92 21.72 -1.08
N LEU A 100 -14.16 22.81 -1.12
CA LEU A 100 -12.75 22.83 -0.75
C LEU A 100 -12.56 22.44 0.72
N GLU A 101 -13.30 23.07 1.63
CA GLU A 101 -13.26 22.76 3.06
C GLU A 101 -13.57 21.28 3.34
N LYS A 102 -14.54 20.71 2.61
CA LYS A 102 -14.86 19.28 2.70
C LYS A 102 -13.74 18.38 2.18
N GLN A 103 -13.00 18.80 1.15
CA GLN A 103 -11.84 18.05 0.65
C GLN A 103 -10.69 18.11 1.65
N GLU A 104 -10.38 19.29 2.17
CA GLU A 104 -9.32 19.49 3.16
C GLU A 104 -9.55 18.62 4.40
N LYS A 105 -10.77 18.63 4.96
CA LYS A 105 -11.13 17.76 6.10
C LYS A 105 -10.97 16.27 5.80
N ARG A 106 -11.29 15.82 4.58
CA ARG A 106 -11.10 14.40 4.17
C ARG A 106 -9.62 14.03 4.09
N HIS A 107 -8.82 14.91 3.50
CA HIS A 107 -7.38 14.70 3.39
C HIS A 107 -6.73 14.73 4.77
N GLU A 108 -7.13 15.64 5.65
CA GLU A 108 -6.61 15.74 7.01
C GLU A 108 -6.83 14.46 7.82
N VAL A 109 -8.06 13.92 7.81
CA VAL A 109 -8.35 12.63 8.47
C VAL A 109 -7.50 11.49 7.91
N THR A 110 -7.30 11.46 6.59
CA THR A 110 -6.51 10.42 5.91
C THR A 110 -5.02 10.52 6.28
N ILE A 111 -4.49 11.73 6.30
CA ILE A 111 -3.09 12.00 6.67
C ILE A 111 -2.86 11.63 8.14
N GLU A 112 -3.76 12.03 9.04
CA GLU A 112 -3.67 11.70 10.46
C GLU A 112 -3.73 10.19 10.71
N PHE A 113 -4.57 9.47 9.96
CA PHE A 113 -4.62 8.01 9.99
C PHE A 113 -3.27 7.39 9.62
N TYR A 114 -2.70 7.77 8.47
CA TYR A 114 -1.42 7.22 8.03
C TYR A 114 -0.25 7.60 8.94
N ARG A 115 -0.26 8.80 9.52
CA ARG A 115 0.74 9.22 10.51
C ARG A 115 0.74 8.31 11.73
N LYS A 116 -0.45 7.99 12.27
CA LYS A 116 -0.58 7.06 13.41
C LYS A 116 -0.11 5.65 13.05
N GLU A 117 -0.54 5.13 11.91
CA GLU A 117 -0.13 3.79 11.45
C GLU A 117 1.39 3.71 11.26
N LEU A 118 2.01 4.76 10.70
CA LEU A 118 3.47 4.82 10.52
C LEU A 118 4.22 4.90 11.85
N GLN A 119 3.68 5.64 12.82
CA GLN A 119 4.25 5.75 14.16
C GLN A 119 4.20 4.39 14.90
N GLU A 120 3.07 3.69 14.82
CA GLU A 120 2.91 2.36 15.42
C GLU A 120 3.87 1.34 14.78
N ARG A 121 3.97 1.32 13.45
CA ARG A 121 4.93 0.46 12.73
C ARG A 121 6.38 0.76 13.10
N SER A 122 6.75 2.04 13.20
CA SER A 122 8.10 2.44 13.59
C SER A 122 8.45 1.96 15.00
N LYS A 123 7.53 2.11 15.95
CA LYS A 123 7.72 1.64 17.34
C LYS A 123 7.82 0.12 17.42
N LEU A 124 7.01 -0.61 16.65
CA LEU A 124 7.09 -2.06 16.58
C LEU A 124 8.44 -2.54 16.02
N LEU A 125 8.93 -1.88 14.97
CA LEU A 125 10.22 -2.18 14.36
C LEU A 125 11.37 -1.93 15.35
N GLU A 126 11.35 -0.80 16.05
CA GLU A 126 12.32 -0.47 17.10
C GLU A 126 12.33 -1.54 18.20
N ASN A 127 11.15 -1.93 18.70
CA ASN A 127 11.04 -2.99 19.70
C ASN A 127 11.63 -4.32 19.21
N GLN A 128 11.37 -4.70 17.95
CA GLN A 128 11.94 -5.92 17.36
C GLN A 128 13.47 -5.85 17.26
N GLN A 129 14.02 -4.69 16.90
CA GLN A 129 15.46 -4.49 16.84
C GLN A 129 16.09 -4.60 18.23
N VAL A 130 15.52 -3.95 19.24
CA VAL A 130 16.00 -4.03 20.63
C VAL A 130 15.96 -5.47 21.13
N LEU A 131 14.83 -6.17 20.94
CA LEU A 131 14.68 -7.58 21.37
C LEU A 131 15.70 -8.49 20.68
N THR A 132 15.95 -8.29 19.38
CA THR A 132 16.94 -9.08 18.63
C THR A 132 18.36 -8.85 19.16
N LEU A 133 18.71 -7.60 19.48
CA LEU A 133 20.01 -7.28 20.06
C LEU A 133 20.17 -7.89 21.45
N GLU A 134 19.14 -7.82 22.29
CA GLU A 134 19.16 -8.41 23.63
C GLU A 134 19.21 -9.94 23.59
N SER A 135 18.44 -10.58 22.70
CA SER A 135 18.47 -12.04 22.52
C SER A 135 19.84 -12.51 22.04
N ASN A 136 20.45 -11.81 21.08
CA ASN A 136 21.77 -12.17 20.57
C ASN A 136 22.84 -12.04 21.67
N LYS A 137 22.80 -10.97 22.48
CA LYS A 137 23.68 -10.82 23.65
C LYS A 137 23.50 -11.92 24.68
N LYS A 138 22.27 -12.44 24.84
CA LYS A 138 21.99 -13.54 25.77
C LYS A 138 22.49 -14.87 25.22
N ILE A 139 22.28 -15.13 23.93
CA ILE A 139 22.79 -16.31 23.23
C ILE A 139 24.32 -16.38 23.35
N GLN A 140 25.04 -15.29 23.06
CA GLN A 140 26.50 -15.24 23.17
C GLN A 140 27.00 -15.57 24.58
N ARG A 141 26.30 -15.12 25.63
CA ARG A 141 26.64 -15.46 27.02
C ARG A 141 26.44 -16.95 27.30
N LEU A 142 25.29 -17.49 26.93
CA LEU A 142 24.99 -18.91 27.10
C LEU A 142 25.95 -19.82 26.31
N GLU A 143 26.32 -19.42 25.09
CA GLU A 143 27.32 -20.13 24.29
C GLU A 143 28.69 -20.14 24.97
N SER A 144 29.08 -19.02 25.59
CA SER A 144 30.35 -18.91 26.32
C SER A 144 30.34 -19.76 27.60
N GLU A 145 29.26 -19.73 28.37
CA GLU A 145 29.06 -20.57 29.56
C GLU A 145 29.09 -22.05 29.20
N LEU A 146 28.40 -22.45 28.12
CA LEU A 146 28.38 -23.83 27.64
C LEU A 146 29.77 -24.31 27.18
N GLU A 147 30.55 -23.44 26.54
CA GLU A 147 31.91 -23.77 26.13
C GLU A 147 32.82 -23.92 27.37
N GLU A 148 32.70 -23.05 28.37
CA GLU A 148 33.44 -23.16 29.63
C GLU A 148 33.13 -24.47 30.36
N GLU A 149 31.85 -24.85 30.48
CA GLU A 149 31.43 -26.13 31.08
C GLU A 149 32.02 -27.34 30.33
N LYS A 150 32.05 -27.31 28.99
CA LYS A 150 32.67 -28.38 28.20
C LYS A 150 34.16 -28.49 28.46
N GLN A 151 34.88 -27.37 28.51
CA GLN A 151 36.31 -27.35 28.79
C GLN A 151 36.62 -27.85 30.21
N LEU A 152 35.81 -27.45 31.20
CA LEU A 152 35.94 -27.94 32.59
C LEU A 152 35.68 -29.45 32.71
N ASN A 153 34.62 -29.96 32.07
CA ASN A 153 34.32 -31.40 32.07
C ASN A 153 35.43 -32.21 31.37
N TYR A 154 35.97 -31.71 30.26
CA TYR A 154 37.11 -32.35 29.57
C TYR A 154 38.38 -32.35 30.44
N SER A 155 38.64 -31.27 31.19
CA SER A 155 39.77 -31.20 32.13
C SER A 155 39.58 -32.15 33.33
N PHE A 156 38.35 -32.31 33.82
CA PHE A 156 38.05 -33.25 34.90
C PHE A 156 38.26 -34.71 34.46
N ASP A 157 37.76 -35.09 33.29
CA ASP A 157 37.89 -36.46 32.75
C ASP A 157 39.35 -36.83 32.42
N THR A 158 40.15 -35.89 31.94
CA THR A 158 41.59 -36.11 31.73
C THR A 158 42.34 -36.29 33.06
N SER A 159 42.04 -35.48 34.08
CA SER A 159 42.65 -35.62 35.41
C SER A 159 42.25 -36.93 36.13
N ALA A 160 41.01 -37.40 35.94
CA ALA A 160 40.54 -38.67 36.47
C ALA A 160 41.22 -39.87 35.78
N ASN A 161 41.39 -39.80 34.45
CA ASN A 161 42.12 -40.81 33.68
C ASN A 161 43.62 -40.84 34.03
N GLU A 162 44.27 -39.70 34.22
CA GLU A 162 45.68 -39.65 34.65
C GLU A 162 45.88 -40.30 36.03
N ARG A 163 45.00 -40.01 37.00
CA ARG A 163 45.05 -40.63 38.33
C ARG A 163 44.84 -42.15 38.29
N GLN A 164 43.97 -42.65 37.42
CA GLN A 164 43.79 -44.10 37.22
C GLN A 164 45.00 -44.74 36.53
N ASN A 165 45.61 -44.07 35.55
CA ASN A 165 46.76 -44.62 34.81
C ASN A 165 48.02 -44.73 35.69
N VAL A 166 48.24 -43.77 36.61
CA VAL A 166 49.33 -43.83 37.60
C VAL A 166 49.17 -45.04 38.53
N ASN A 167 47.94 -45.33 39.00
CA ASN A 167 47.66 -46.46 39.90
C ASN A 167 47.88 -47.83 39.22
N VAL A 168 47.76 -47.93 37.90
CA VAL A 168 47.97 -49.19 37.15
C VAL A 168 49.45 -49.39 36.78
N GLN A 169 50.24 -48.33 36.59
CA GLN A 169 51.65 -48.45 36.17
C GLN A 169 52.60 -48.88 37.30
N GLU A 170 52.34 -48.51 38.56
CA GLU A 170 53.13 -48.96 39.71
C GLU A 170 53.15 -50.49 39.91
N PRO A 171 52.01 -51.19 39.97
CA PRO A 171 51.99 -52.65 40.16
C PRO A 171 52.64 -53.39 38.98
N VAL A 172 52.50 -52.87 37.74
CA VAL A 172 53.16 -53.43 36.55
C VAL A 172 54.67 -53.26 36.62
N LYS A 173 55.18 -52.10 37.02
CA LYS A 173 56.61 -51.86 37.26
C LYS A 173 57.17 -52.78 38.36
N ILE A 174 56.44 -52.95 39.46
CA ILE A 174 56.82 -53.84 40.57
C ILE A 174 56.86 -55.31 40.10
N TYR A 175 55.86 -55.76 39.33
CA TYR A 175 55.81 -57.12 38.79
C TYR A 175 56.98 -57.39 37.83
N LEU A 176 57.26 -56.46 36.90
CA LEU A 176 58.39 -56.58 35.98
C LEU A 176 59.74 -56.58 36.71
N LYS A 177 59.91 -55.74 37.75
CA LYS A 177 61.12 -55.73 38.58
C LYS A 177 61.31 -57.06 39.31
N ARG A 178 60.24 -57.64 39.89
CA ARG A 178 60.28 -58.98 40.51
C ARG A 178 60.58 -60.09 39.50
N LYS A 179 60.01 -60.03 38.30
CA LYS A 179 60.27 -61.01 37.23
C LYS A 179 61.74 -60.96 36.77
N ARG A 180 62.30 -59.75 36.63
CA ARG A 180 63.72 -59.56 36.27
C ARG A 180 64.67 -60.09 37.35
N MET A 181 64.38 -59.85 38.63
CA MET A 181 65.17 -60.41 39.74
C MET A 181 65.16 -61.95 39.73
N LYS A 182 64.00 -62.59 39.50
CA LYS A 182 63.90 -64.07 39.42
C LYS A 182 64.68 -64.67 38.25
N LEU A 183 64.83 -63.94 37.15
CA LEU A 183 65.64 -64.39 36.00
C LEU A 183 67.14 -64.28 36.27
N LEU A 184 67.57 -63.22 36.97
CA LEU A 184 68.96 -63.04 37.39
C LEU A 184 69.41 -64.13 38.37
N THR A 185 68.53 -64.58 39.27
CA THR A 185 68.84 -65.68 40.21
C THR A 185 68.81 -67.08 39.59
N LYS A 186 68.27 -67.26 38.37
CA LYS A 186 68.24 -68.56 37.68
C LYS A 186 69.48 -68.85 36.83
N ASN A 187 70.32 -67.85 36.58
CA ASN A 187 71.49 -67.98 35.70
C ASN A 187 72.81 -68.26 36.45
N HIS A 188 72.75 -68.59 37.73
CA HIS A 188 73.90 -69.12 38.49
C HIS A 188 73.50 -70.43 39.18
N PRO A 189 73.66 -71.58 38.51
CA PRO A 189 73.90 -72.83 39.23
C PRO A 189 75.33 -72.80 39.78
N GLN A 190 75.48 -73.27 41.03
CA GLN A 190 76.76 -73.68 41.61
C GLN A 190 77.42 -74.78 40.77
#